data_AF-A0A9D2A0R5-F1
#
_entry.id   AF-A0A9D2A0R5-F1
#
_cell.length_a   1.000
_cell.length_b   1.000
_cell.length_c   1.000
_cell.angle_alpha   90.00
_cell.angle_beta   90.00
_cell.angle_gamma   90.00
#
_symmetry.space_group_name_H-M   'P 1'
#
loop_
_entity.id
_entity.type
_entity.pdbx_description
1 polymer ?
#
loop_
_entity_poly.entity_id
_entity_poly.type
_entity_poly.pdbx_seq_one_letter_code
_entity_poly.pdbx_strand_id
1 'polypeptide(L)'
;MMKKAIAVAVALSAVMCVGLAGCDKGQETEQQQSEEVLLYDFEDYDRNFQLMRVMNSFGAVDVNRDAQYVRSGETSAHLRPLGPNSTMITNSFQRTKSESCLYIPFASATYEFDYTDLTKIEEISFAMYNAEETDLSLYLGFIFEKNAVEVSSLTKFTLTPGWNDVFFLLDHNVLALDNDISSCFGLAMTFDRVGSRELKDAPDLYLDDISLHTTAEPVQPENIIELDEGEICDFEKSYQKYMIGLQVHDKIRNPDVAIVEAADYGLEAPSGNKILRVATKPSSVIDGTIYNGIYLKQSLLEAVGLTEASPSARLVFWIRSEAEVGLDMTVVAVHALQSSVFNVAHIYPSPGGWLKVSIPLSYIDDHWGEGEESFSANPGQIRIVWGEFTGDEDRVLYFDHFHIEQ
;
A
#
# COMPACT_ATOMS: atom_id res chain seq x y z
N MET A 1 -37.89 -59.44 -11.38
CA MET A 1 -36.62 -58.86 -11.87
C MET A 1 -36.60 -57.38 -11.53
N MET A 2 -35.45 -56.90 -11.01
CA MET A 2 -34.91 -55.52 -10.95
C MET A 2 -35.79 -54.36 -11.49
N LYS A 3 -35.87 -53.16 -10.91
CA LYS A 3 -35.06 -52.44 -9.90
C LYS A 3 -35.88 -51.25 -9.34
N LYS A 4 -35.46 -50.77 -8.17
CA LYS A 4 -36.02 -49.76 -7.25
C LYS A 4 -35.91 -48.30 -7.75
N ALA A 5 -36.75 -47.41 -7.19
CA ALA A 5 -36.45 -46.08 -6.58
C ALA A 5 -37.74 -45.22 -6.59
N ILE A 6 -38.42 -44.97 -5.46
CA ILE A 6 -38.22 -43.89 -4.47
C ILE A 6 -38.14 -42.48 -5.08
N ALA A 7 -39.15 -41.65 -4.80
CA ALA A 7 -39.04 -40.19 -4.70
C ALA A 7 -40.06 -39.67 -3.67
N VAL A 8 -39.54 -38.88 -2.73
CA VAL A 8 -40.19 -38.19 -1.60
C VAL A 8 -40.00 -36.68 -1.82
N ALA A 9 -41.00 -35.85 -1.51
CA ALA A 9 -40.92 -34.49 -0.91
C ALA A 9 -42.24 -33.71 -1.17
N VAL A 10 -43.08 -33.43 -0.15
CA VAL A 10 -43.03 -32.27 0.79
C VAL A 10 -43.42 -30.96 0.05
N ALA A 11 -44.71 -30.59 -0.01
CA ALA A 11 -45.54 -29.91 0.99
C ALA A 11 -45.33 -28.37 1.05
N LEU A 12 -46.10 -27.66 0.22
CA LEU A 12 -46.39 -26.22 0.35
C LEU A 12 -47.11 -25.94 1.66
N SER A 13 -46.58 -25.03 2.47
CA SER A 13 -47.29 -24.43 3.61
C SER A 13 -47.35 -22.92 3.39
N ALA A 14 -48.49 -22.46 2.88
CA ALA A 14 -48.87 -21.05 2.82
C ALA A 14 -49.55 -20.68 4.15
N VAL A 15 -48.87 -19.90 4.98
CA VAL A 15 -49.48 -19.14 6.08
C VAL A 15 -48.71 -17.83 6.23
N MET A 16 -49.28 -16.73 5.77
CA MET A 16 -49.07 -15.44 6.44
C MET A 16 -50.42 -14.75 6.57
N CYS A 17 -50.82 -14.65 7.84
CA CYS A 17 -52.01 -13.98 8.31
C CYS A 17 -51.83 -12.46 8.22
N VAL A 18 -52.90 -11.80 7.81
CA VAL A 18 -53.13 -10.37 7.95
C VAL A 18 -53.10 -9.99 9.42
N GLY A 19 -52.27 -8.99 9.76
CA GLY A 19 -52.14 -8.44 11.11
C GLY A 19 -51.95 -6.92 11.09
N LEU A 20 -53.08 -6.22 11.02
CA LEU A 20 -53.42 -4.94 11.67
C LEU A 20 -52.38 -3.81 11.70
N ALA A 21 -52.69 -2.78 10.92
CA ALA A 21 -52.22 -1.41 11.11
C ALA A 21 -52.56 -0.90 12.53
N GLY A 22 -51.51 -0.59 13.29
CA GLY A 22 -51.57 0.25 14.48
C GLY A 22 -50.59 1.40 14.28
N CYS A 23 -51.10 2.60 14.02
CA CYS A 23 -50.34 3.84 14.16
C CYS A 23 -49.97 4.00 15.64
N ASP A 24 -48.71 3.77 15.97
CA ASP A 24 -48.11 4.38 17.14
C ASP A 24 -47.01 5.33 16.67
N LYS A 25 -47.13 6.60 17.07
CA LYS A 25 -46.10 7.62 16.85
C LYS A 25 -44.99 7.38 17.86
N GLY A 26 -44.25 6.29 17.66
CA GLY A 26 -42.98 6.04 18.34
C GLY A 26 -41.87 6.71 17.55
N GLN A 27 -41.00 7.45 18.25
CA GLN A 27 -39.79 8.04 17.68
C GLN A 27 -39.09 7.01 16.80
N GLU A 28 -38.97 7.31 15.51
CA GLU A 28 -37.94 6.71 14.67
C GLU A 28 -36.62 7.10 15.33
N THR A 29 -36.06 6.17 16.08
CA THR A 29 -34.61 6.09 16.16
C THR A 29 -34.24 5.72 14.74
N GLU A 30 -33.88 6.71 13.92
CA GLU A 30 -33.18 6.45 12.66
C GLU A 30 -32.00 5.57 13.05
N GLN A 31 -32.12 4.27 12.83
CA GLN A 31 -30.95 3.43 12.71
C GLN A 31 -30.26 3.99 11.48
N GLN A 32 -29.21 4.79 11.68
CA GLN A 32 -28.26 5.13 10.61
C GLN A 32 -27.91 3.83 9.92
N GLN A 33 -28.49 3.63 8.75
CA GLN A 33 -28.33 2.43 7.96
C GLN A 33 -27.14 2.71 7.04
N SER A 34 -26.22 1.75 6.93
CA SER A 34 -25.14 1.79 5.93
C SER A 34 -25.74 2.09 4.56
N GLU A 35 -25.27 3.15 3.91
CA GLU A 35 -25.75 3.61 2.61
C GLU A 35 -24.69 3.35 1.53
N GLU A 36 -25.15 2.92 0.35
CA GLU A 36 -24.33 2.83 -0.85
C GLU A 36 -24.44 4.15 -1.63
N VAL A 37 -23.31 4.76 -1.93
CA VAL A 37 -23.21 6.01 -2.67
C VAL A 37 -22.52 5.77 -4.00
N LEU A 38 -23.25 5.95 -5.11
CA LEU A 38 -22.70 5.88 -6.46
C LEU A 38 -21.89 7.14 -6.77
N LEU A 39 -20.57 6.99 -6.73
CA LEU A 39 -19.62 8.10 -6.88
C LEU A 39 -19.36 8.42 -8.36
N TYR A 40 -19.10 7.40 -9.18
CA TYR A 40 -18.90 7.51 -10.63
C TYR A 40 -19.65 6.41 -11.37
N ASP A 41 -20.62 6.79 -12.20
CA ASP A 41 -21.39 5.95 -13.12
C ASP A 41 -21.00 6.16 -14.59
N PHE A 42 -20.13 7.14 -14.86
CA PHE A 42 -19.60 7.51 -16.18
C PHE A 42 -20.63 8.00 -17.22
N GLU A 43 -21.86 8.26 -16.80
CA GLU A 43 -22.93 8.79 -17.65
C GLU A 43 -22.80 10.31 -17.90
N ASP A 44 -22.15 11.04 -16.99
CA ASP A 44 -21.91 12.48 -17.10
C ASP A 44 -20.42 12.77 -17.35
N TYR A 45 -20.11 13.23 -18.56
CA TYR A 45 -18.74 13.58 -18.94
C TYR A 45 -18.11 14.63 -18.00
N ASP A 46 -18.85 15.67 -17.65
CA ASP A 46 -18.33 16.79 -16.88
C ASP A 46 -18.06 16.37 -15.44
N ARG A 47 -18.98 15.62 -14.81
CA ARG A 47 -18.79 15.10 -13.45
C ARG A 47 -17.75 13.98 -13.41
N ASN A 48 -17.83 13.00 -14.30
CA ASN A 48 -17.04 11.76 -14.15
C ASN A 48 -15.66 11.86 -14.82
N PHE A 49 -15.58 12.40 -16.03
CA PHE A 49 -14.32 12.40 -16.79
C PHE A 49 -13.48 13.66 -16.54
N GLN A 50 -14.09 14.84 -16.33
CA GLN A 50 -13.29 16.05 -16.05
C GLN A 50 -12.72 16.09 -14.62
N LEU A 51 -13.37 15.46 -13.64
CA LEU A 51 -12.86 15.41 -12.26
C LEU A 51 -11.70 14.44 -12.10
N MET A 52 -11.81 13.27 -12.73
CA MET A 52 -10.79 12.24 -12.73
C MET A 52 -9.49 12.78 -13.32
N ARG A 53 -8.36 12.39 -12.74
CA ARG A 53 -7.05 12.81 -13.25
C ARG A 53 -6.27 11.61 -13.75
N VAL A 54 -5.98 11.64 -15.04
CA VAL A 54 -4.99 10.78 -15.65
C VAL A 54 -3.62 11.34 -15.29
N MET A 55 -2.94 10.73 -14.31
CA MET A 55 -1.63 11.20 -13.89
C MET A 55 -0.60 10.89 -14.98
N ASN A 56 0.59 11.49 -14.85
CA ASN A 56 1.69 11.30 -15.79
C ASN A 56 1.87 9.82 -16.12
N SER A 57 2.21 9.49 -17.37
CA SER A 57 2.50 8.11 -17.82
C SER A 57 1.43 7.04 -17.57
N PHE A 58 0.26 7.35 -16.99
CA PHE A 58 -0.79 6.35 -16.80
C PHE A 58 -1.19 5.76 -18.13
N GLY A 59 -1.41 6.60 -19.15
CA GLY A 59 -1.88 6.17 -20.46
C GLY A 59 -3.03 7.08 -20.90
N ALA A 60 -4.15 6.49 -21.31
CA ALA A 60 -5.35 7.21 -21.71
C ALA A 60 -6.60 6.70 -20.99
N VAL A 61 -7.59 7.58 -20.89
CA VAL A 61 -8.95 7.27 -20.48
C VAL A 61 -9.91 7.96 -21.44
N ASP A 62 -10.84 7.21 -22.01
CA ASP A 62 -11.81 7.68 -22.99
C ASP A 62 -13.21 7.19 -22.64
N VAL A 63 -14.24 7.86 -23.19
CA VAL A 63 -15.62 7.42 -23.04
C VAL A 63 -15.87 6.20 -23.94
N ASN A 64 -16.34 5.11 -23.37
CA ASN A 64 -16.86 3.95 -24.10
C ASN A 64 -18.38 4.05 -24.25
N ARG A 65 -18.90 3.60 -25.40
CA ARG A 65 -20.35 3.45 -25.68
C ARG A 65 -20.69 2.08 -26.29
N ASP A 66 -19.71 1.18 -26.37
CA ASP A 66 -19.97 -0.19 -26.79
C ASP A 66 -20.65 -0.93 -25.64
N ALA A 67 -21.92 -1.28 -25.85
CA ALA A 67 -22.77 -1.94 -24.86
C ALA A 67 -22.21 -3.28 -24.36
N GLN A 68 -21.28 -3.91 -25.06
CA GLN A 68 -20.64 -5.13 -24.55
C GLN A 68 -19.72 -4.84 -23.35
N TYR A 69 -19.21 -3.60 -23.23
CA TYR A 69 -18.27 -3.15 -22.21
C TYR A 69 -18.88 -2.10 -21.26
N VAL A 70 -20.20 -2.01 -21.21
CA VAL A 70 -20.97 -1.15 -20.29
C VAL A 70 -21.64 -2.05 -19.27
N ARG A 71 -21.43 -1.79 -17.98
CA ARG A 71 -22.02 -2.58 -16.89
C ARG A 71 -23.42 -2.09 -16.59
N SER A 72 -23.58 -0.78 -16.47
CA SER A 72 -24.84 -0.10 -16.21
C SER A 72 -24.96 1.15 -17.11
N GLY A 73 -26.18 1.65 -17.34
CA GLY A 73 -26.36 2.84 -18.17
C GLY A 73 -26.05 2.65 -19.66
N GLU A 74 -25.42 3.66 -20.27
CA GLU A 74 -25.09 3.72 -21.71
C GLU A 74 -23.59 3.87 -21.98
N THR A 75 -22.79 4.19 -20.95
CA THR A 75 -21.38 4.55 -21.08
C THR A 75 -20.53 3.94 -19.97
N SER A 76 -19.24 3.76 -20.26
CA SER A 76 -18.24 3.35 -19.26
C SER A 76 -16.91 4.04 -19.56
N ALA A 77 -15.93 3.95 -18.66
CA ALA A 77 -14.59 4.48 -18.91
C ALA A 77 -13.68 3.43 -19.56
N HIS A 78 -13.22 3.67 -20.78
CA HIS A 78 -12.19 2.86 -21.45
C HIS A 78 -10.81 3.29 -20.97
N LEU A 79 -10.12 2.42 -20.23
CA LEU A 79 -8.78 2.63 -19.72
C LEU A 79 -7.76 1.91 -20.59
N ARG A 80 -6.68 2.61 -20.93
CA ARG A 80 -5.53 2.07 -21.65
C ARG A 80 -4.24 2.37 -20.89
N PRO A 81 -3.94 1.62 -19.81
CA PRO A 81 -2.80 1.90 -18.96
C PRO A 81 -1.48 1.45 -19.61
N LEU A 82 -0.46 2.32 -19.63
CA LEU A 82 0.87 2.05 -20.16
C LEU A 82 1.93 1.90 -19.07
N GLY A 83 1.89 2.77 -18.07
CA GLY A 83 3.00 2.90 -17.12
C GLY A 83 4.09 3.89 -17.59
N PRO A 84 5.02 4.27 -16.70
CA PRO A 84 6.16 5.09 -17.05
C PRO A 84 7.04 4.40 -18.08
N ASN A 85 7.34 5.08 -19.20
CA ASN A 85 8.23 4.56 -20.23
C ASN A 85 9.72 4.89 -19.98
N SER A 86 10.02 5.89 -19.15
CA SER A 86 11.40 6.18 -18.75
C SER A 86 11.88 5.16 -17.72
N THR A 87 13.07 4.61 -17.89
CA THR A 87 13.81 3.90 -16.82
C THR A 87 14.44 4.87 -15.81
N MET A 88 14.42 6.18 -16.10
CA MET A 88 14.83 7.25 -15.18
C MET A 88 13.59 8.00 -14.73
N ILE A 89 13.11 7.72 -13.52
CA ILE A 89 12.29 8.66 -12.76
C ILE A 89 13.27 9.71 -12.25
N THR A 90 13.11 10.96 -12.66
CA THR A 90 14.05 12.01 -12.25
C THR A 90 13.92 12.27 -10.75
N ASN A 91 14.99 11.93 -10.03
CA ASN A 91 15.41 12.40 -8.71
C ASN A 91 14.37 13.19 -7.88
N SER A 92 13.96 12.59 -6.78
CA SER A 92 13.99 13.27 -5.49
C SER A 92 13.97 12.21 -4.39
N PHE A 93 14.73 12.43 -3.33
CA PHE A 93 14.80 11.63 -2.10
C PHE A 93 13.49 11.61 -1.29
N GLN A 94 12.34 11.57 -1.97
CA GLN A 94 10.98 11.70 -1.46
C GLN A 94 10.18 10.49 -1.93
N ARG A 95 9.19 10.06 -1.14
CA ARG A 95 8.51 8.80 -1.37
C ARG A 95 7.80 8.86 -2.73
N THR A 96 7.66 7.69 -3.34
CA THR A 96 7.37 7.48 -4.76
C THR A 96 6.23 8.37 -5.26
N LYS A 97 6.53 9.27 -6.21
CA LYS A 97 5.49 10.08 -6.83
C LYS A 97 4.40 9.19 -7.47
N SER A 98 3.14 9.64 -7.45
CA SER A 98 1.96 9.05 -8.11
C SER A 98 2.01 9.04 -9.66
N GLU A 99 3.22 9.01 -10.22
CA GLU A 99 3.58 9.25 -11.63
C GLU A 99 3.05 8.23 -12.64
N SER A 100 2.07 7.39 -12.29
CA SER A 100 1.37 6.51 -13.23
C SER A 100 0.10 5.91 -12.63
N CYS A 101 -0.81 6.74 -12.12
CA CYS A 101 -2.13 6.29 -11.66
C CYS A 101 -3.28 7.03 -12.34
N LEU A 102 -4.44 6.40 -12.29
CA LEU A 102 -5.71 7.10 -12.42
C LEU A 102 -6.14 7.55 -11.03
N TYR A 103 -6.32 8.86 -10.86
CA TYR A 103 -6.78 9.44 -9.61
C TYR A 103 -8.27 9.75 -9.68
N ILE A 104 -9.03 9.16 -8.77
CA ILE A 104 -10.47 9.34 -8.58
C ILE A 104 -10.69 10.19 -7.31
N PRO A 105 -11.02 11.49 -7.45
CA PRO A 105 -11.24 12.36 -6.29
C PRO A 105 -12.45 11.95 -5.45
N PHE A 106 -12.35 12.13 -4.14
CA PHE A 106 -13.46 11.94 -3.20
C PHE A 106 -14.20 13.24 -2.84
N ALA A 107 -13.73 14.40 -3.30
CA ALA A 107 -14.45 15.66 -3.12
C ALA A 107 -14.43 16.52 -4.37
N SER A 108 -15.51 17.28 -4.55
CA SER A 108 -15.59 18.37 -5.52
C SER A 108 -16.53 19.47 -5.03
N ALA A 109 -16.00 20.68 -4.92
CA ALA A 109 -16.82 21.86 -4.66
C ALA A 109 -17.73 22.21 -5.87
N THR A 110 -17.32 21.88 -7.10
CA THR A 110 -18.10 22.15 -8.32
C THR A 110 -19.36 21.29 -8.40
N TYR A 111 -19.28 20.05 -7.92
CA TYR A 111 -20.38 19.07 -7.96
C TYR A 111 -20.93 18.75 -6.57
N GLU A 112 -20.60 19.59 -5.58
CA GLU A 112 -21.19 19.61 -4.23
C GLU A 112 -21.14 18.26 -3.47
N PHE A 113 -20.01 17.56 -3.50
CA PHE A 113 -19.80 16.34 -2.70
C PHE A 113 -18.45 16.33 -1.98
N ASP A 114 -18.40 15.63 -0.84
CA ASP A 114 -17.20 15.42 -0.03
C ASP A 114 -17.28 14.09 0.74
N TYR A 115 -16.47 13.13 0.30
CA TYR A 115 -16.30 11.80 0.89
C TYR A 115 -14.84 11.59 1.33
N THR A 116 -14.14 12.66 1.69
CA THR A 116 -12.71 12.60 2.05
C THR A 116 -12.46 11.89 3.38
N ASP A 117 -13.48 11.77 4.23
CA ASP A 117 -13.40 11.12 5.53
C ASP A 117 -13.59 9.60 5.41
N LEU A 118 -12.47 8.86 5.34
CA LEU A 118 -12.50 7.39 5.22
C LEU A 118 -13.00 6.69 6.47
N THR A 119 -13.09 7.38 7.62
CA THR A 119 -13.73 6.78 8.82
C THR A 119 -15.20 6.46 8.58
N LYS A 120 -15.81 7.07 7.56
CA LYS A 120 -17.21 6.86 7.17
C LYS A 120 -17.40 5.87 6.02
N ILE A 121 -16.32 5.26 5.52
CA ILE A 121 -16.34 4.35 4.37
C ILE A 121 -15.81 3.00 4.83
N GLU A 122 -16.57 1.93 4.60
CA GLU A 122 -16.12 0.54 4.87
C GLU A 122 -15.55 -0.13 3.62
N GLU A 123 -16.10 0.18 2.45
CA GLU A 123 -15.76 -0.49 1.21
C GLU A 123 -15.86 0.47 0.03
N ILE A 124 -14.98 0.26 -0.96
CA ILE A 124 -15.13 0.83 -2.29
C ILE A 124 -15.34 -0.32 -3.27
N SER A 125 -16.42 -0.27 -4.04
CA SER A 125 -16.71 -1.28 -5.06
C SER A 125 -16.75 -0.67 -6.46
N PHE A 126 -16.39 -1.45 -7.47
CA PHE A 126 -16.54 -1.08 -8.88
C PHE A 126 -16.50 -2.31 -9.79
N ALA A 127 -16.99 -2.15 -11.01
CA ALA A 127 -16.90 -3.18 -12.04
C ALA A 127 -15.76 -2.87 -13.01
N MET A 128 -14.96 -3.88 -13.37
CA MET A 128 -13.92 -3.74 -14.39
C MET A 128 -13.93 -4.91 -15.36
N TYR A 129 -14.06 -4.61 -16.66
CA TYR A 129 -13.93 -5.57 -17.73
C TYR A 129 -12.48 -5.61 -18.23
N ASN A 130 -11.89 -6.81 -18.25
CA ASN A 130 -10.61 -7.08 -18.88
C ASN A 130 -10.83 -7.66 -20.28
N ALA A 131 -10.48 -6.91 -21.34
CA ALA A 131 -10.63 -7.37 -22.72
C ALA A 131 -9.44 -8.20 -23.24
N GLU A 132 -8.38 -8.35 -22.44
CA GLU A 132 -7.25 -9.19 -22.77
C GLU A 132 -7.56 -10.68 -22.58
N GLU A 133 -6.77 -11.53 -23.22
CA GLU A 133 -6.87 -13.00 -23.07
C GLU A 133 -6.19 -13.51 -21.78
N THR A 134 -5.48 -12.65 -21.06
CA THR A 134 -4.69 -12.99 -19.87
C THR A 134 -5.10 -12.19 -18.65
N ASP A 135 -4.84 -12.75 -17.48
CA ASP A 135 -4.99 -12.06 -16.21
C ASP A 135 -4.10 -10.81 -16.14
N LEU A 136 -4.64 -9.73 -15.58
CA LEU A 136 -3.93 -8.47 -15.34
C LEU A 136 -3.91 -8.13 -13.86
N SER A 137 -2.86 -7.45 -13.40
CA SER A 137 -2.79 -6.94 -12.02
C SER A 137 -3.35 -5.53 -11.94
N LEU A 138 -4.34 -5.33 -11.08
CA LEU A 138 -4.80 -4.02 -10.63
C LEU A 138 -4.25 -3.75 -9.24
N TYR A 139 -3.75 -2.55 -8.99
CA TYR A 139 -3.29 -2.13 -7.68
C TYR A 139 -4.02 -0.87 -7.24
N LEU A 140 -4.64 -0.92 -6.07
CA LEU A 140 -5.41 0.16 -5.48
C LEU A 140 -4.70 0.74 -4.26
N GLY A 141 -4.73 2.06 -4.11
CA GLY A 141 -4.28 2.75 -2.90
C GLY A 141 -4.94 4.11 -2.78
N PHE A 142 -4.62 4.83 -1.71
CA PHE A 142 -5.23 6.11 -1.37
C PHE A 142 -4.24 7.25 -1.46
N ILE A 143 -4.75 8.46 -1.75
CA ILE A 143 -3.96 9.69 -1.78
C ILE A 143 -4.39 10.55 -0.59
N PHE A 144 -3.50 10.72 0.39
CA PHE A 144 -3.75 11.53 1.60
C PHE A 144 -3.16 12.95 1.52
N GLU A 145 -2.49 13.28 0.41
CA GLU A 145 -1.90 14.61 0.21
C GLU A 145 -2.58 15.36 -0.93
N LYS A 146 -2.81 16.67 -0.73
CA LYS A 146 -3.49 17.53 -1.70
C LYS A 146 -2.82 17.58 -3.08
N ASN A 147 -1.50 17.47 -3.11
CA ASN A 147 -0.71 17.50 -4.34
C ASN A 147 -0.68 16.13 -5.04
N ALA A 148 -1.34 15.12 -4.47
CA ALA A 148 -1.32 13.75 -4.92
C ALA A 148 0.10 13.24 -5.16
N VAL A 149 1.06 13.62 -4.31
CA VAL A 149 2.45 13.22 -4.50
C VAL A 149 2.58 11.73 -4.19
N GLU A 150 1.97 11.25 -3.12
CA GLU A 150 2.15 9.88 -2.65
C GLU A 150 0.85 9.09 -2.66
N VAL A 151 0.99 7.78 -2.87
CA VAL A 151 -0.08 6.80 -2.73
C VAL A 151 0.25 5.93 -1.52
N SER A 152 -0.77 5.56 -0.75
CA SER A 152 -0.64 4.60 0.35
C SER A 152 -0.12 3.24 -0.12
N SER A 153 0.12 2.33 0.82
CA SER A 153 0.36 0.92 0.51
C SER A 153 -0.70 0.40 -0.45
N LEU A 154 -0.26 -0.31 -1.49
CA LEU A 154 -1.11 -0.79 -2.56
C LEU A 154 -1.68 -2.18 -2.24
N THR A 155 -2.96 -2.37 -2.53
CA THR A 155 -3.64 -3.67 -2.51
C THR A 155 -3.74 -4.20 -3.93
N LYS A 156 -3.23 -5.41 -4.16
CA LYS A 156 -3.25 -6.07 -5.48
C LYS A 156 -4.55 -6.88 -5.65
N PHE A 157 -5.16 -6.73 -6.81
CA PHE A 157 -6.26 -7.52 -7.33
C PHE A 157 -5.86 -8.17 -8.66
N THR A 158 -6.43 -9.32 -8.95
CA THR A 158 -6.27 -10.00 -10.25
C THR A 158 -7.55 -9.81 -11.05
N LEU A 159 -7.41 -9.24 -12.25
CA LEU A 159 -8.49 -9.08 -13.22
C LEU A 159 -8.43 -10.22 -14.23
N THR A 160 -9.36 -11.15 -14.11
CA THR A 160 -9.50 -12.24 -15.09
C THR A 160 -10.17 -11.72 -16.36
N PRO A 161 -9.94 -12.34 -17.54
CA PRO A 161 -10.65 -11.97 -18.77
C PRO A 161 -12.17 -11.90 -18.58
N GLY A 162 -12.78 -10.81 -19.02
CA GLY A 162 -14.20 -10.53 -18.82
C GLY A 162 -14.50 -9.58 -17.65
N TRP A 163 -15.75 -9.57 -17.18
CA TRP A 163 -16.20 -8.71 -16.07
C TRP A 163 -15.69 -9.23 -14.72
N ASN A 164 -15.13 -8.31 -13.93
CA ASN A 164 -14.74 -8.52 -12.54
C ASN A 164 -15.46 -7.49 -11.67
N ASP A 165 -16.11 -7.95 -10.59
CA ASP A 165 -16.61 -7.09 -9.53
C ASP A 165 -15.51 -6.99 -8.46
N VAL A 166 -14.99 -5.78 -8.24
CA VAL A 166 -13.89 -5.52 -7.31
C VAL A 166 -14.44 -4.90 -6.04
N PHE A 167 -14.10 -5.49 -4.90
CA PHE A 167 -14.49 -5.02 -3.57
C PHE A 167 -13.22 -4.70 -2.77
N PHE A 168 -13.00 -3.43 -2.47
CA PHE A 168 -11.86 -2.96 -1.70
C PHE A 168 -12.32 -2.58 -0.29
N LEU A 169 -12.22 -3.56 0.61
CA LEU A 169 -12.49 -3.38 2.04
C LEU A 169 -11.38 -2.55 2.69
N LEU A 170 -11.75 -1.51 3.43
CA LEU A 170 -10.82 -0.65 4.15
C LEU A 170 -10.44 -1.30 5.49
N ASP A 171 -9.14 -1.45 5.72
CA ASP A 171 -8.59 -1.72 7.05
C ASP A 171 -8.21 -0.38 7.69
N HIS A 172 -9.14 0.23 8.41
CA HIS A 172 -8.95 1.55 9.02
C HIS A 172 -7.75 1.59 9.97
N ASN A 173 -7.52 0.51 10.71
CA ASN A 173 -6.41 0.43 11.65
C ASN A 173 -5.07 0.47 10.90
N VAL A 174 -4.93 -0.32 9.82
CA VAL A 174 -3.72 -0.32 9.00
C VAL A 174 -3.52 1.00 8.25
N LEU A 175 -4.58 1.59 7.71
CA LEU A 175 -4.50 2.89 7.02
C LEU A 175 -4.09 4.01 7.98
N ALA A 176 -4.58 3.97 9.22
CA ALA A 176 -4.28 4.95 10.27
C ALA A 176 -2.85 4.85 10.83
N LEU A 177 -2.08 3.80 10.51
CA LEU A 177 -0.69 3.66 10.95
C LEU A 177 0.20 4.82 10.49
N ASP A 178 -0.09 5.43 9.33
CA ASP A 178 0.74 6.51 8.76
C ASP A 178 -0.04 7.66 8.14
N ASN A 179 -1.38 7.61 8.21
CA ASN A 179 -2.22 8.57 7.51
C ASN A 179 -3.31 9.10 8.44
N ASP A 180 -3.64 10.38 8.29
CA ASP A 180 -4.88 10.93 8.80
C ASP A 180 -6.03 10.46 7.90
N ILE A 181 -6.71 9.40 8.31
CA ILE A 181 -7.80 8.80 7.54
C ILE A 181 -9.08 9.64 7.54
N SER A 182 -9.14 10.73 8.32
CA SER A 182 -10.23 11.71 8.23
C SER A 182 -10.09 12.65 7.04
N SER A 183 -8.96 12.61 6.32
CA SER A 183 -8.67 13.47 5.17
C SER A 183 -7.94 12.70 4.06
N CYS A 184 -8.68 11.94 3.26
CA CYS A 184 -8.23 11.30 2.04
C CYS A 184 -8.76 12.03 0.80
N PHE A 185 -7.88 12.42 -0.12
CA PHE A 185 -8.27 13.16 -1.31
C PHE A 185 -8.88 12.27 -2.40
N GLY A 186 -8.55 10.98 -2.44
CA GLY A 186 -9.14 10.05 -3.40
C GLY A 186 -8.44 8.71 -3.54
N LEU A 187 -8.96 7.90 -4.47
CA LEU A 187 -8.45 6.59 -4.84
C LEU A 187 -7.45 6.70 -5.99
N ALA A 188 -6.36 5.94 -5.91
CA ALA A 188 -5.39 5.75 -6.98
C ALA A 188 -5.50 4.32 -7.53
N MET A 189 -5.70 4.20 -8.84
CA MET A 189 -5.68 2.93 -9.56
C MET A 189 -4.41 2.84 -10.41
N THR A 190 -3.68 1.74 -10.32
CA THR A 190 -2.43 1.51 -11.07
C THR A 190 -2.38 0.09 -11.61
N PHE A 191 -1.57 -0.11 -12.66
CA PHE A 191 -1.41 -1.39 -13.36
C PHE A 191 0.07 -1.69 -13.57
N ASP A 192 0.36 -2.94 -13.93
CA ASP A 192 1.70 -3.35 -14.35
C ASP A 192 2.16 -2.52 -15.57
N ARG A 193 3.46 -2.21 -15.61
CA ARG A 193 4.05 -1.46 -16.73
C ARG A 193 4.09 -2.32 -17.99
N VAL A 194 3.58 -1.77 -19.09
CA VAL A 194 3.60 -2.41 -20.42
C VAL A 194 4.98 -2.36 -21.07
N GLY A 195 5.76 -1.31 -20.79
CA GLY A 195 7.09 -1.13 -21.37
C GLY A 195 7.10 -0.53 -22.78
N SER A 196 5.99 0.06 -23.22
CA SER A 196 5.86 0.77 -24.49
C SER A 196 5.49 2.24 -24.29
N ARG A 197 5.76 3.06 -25.32
CA ARG A 197 5.21 4.44 -25.46
C ARG A 197 3.94 4.49 -26.30
N GLU A 198 3.67 3.43 -27.04
CA GLU A 198 2.61 3.41 -28.03
C GLU A 198 1.33 2.92 -27.38
N LEU A 199 0.29 3.76 -27.38
CA LEU A 199 -0.99 3.45 -26.73
C LEU A 199 -1.68 2.20 -27.29
N LYS A 200 -1.35 1.80 -28.52
CA LYS A 200 -1.84 0.56 -29.15
C LYS A 200 -1.34 -0.72 -28.48
N ASP A 201 -0.28 -0.61 -27.68
CA ASP A 201 0.32 -1.74 -26.94
C ASP A 201 -0.25 -1.81 -25.50
N ALA A 202 -1.04 -0.82 -25.08
CA ALA A 202 -1.73 -0.84 -23.79
C ALA A 202 -2.86 -1.88 -23.81
N PRO A 203 -3.13 -2.56 -22.68
CA PRO A 203 -4.29 -3.42 -22.56
C PRO A 203 -5.58 -2.58 -22.60
N ASP A 204 -6.65 -3.20 -23.10
CA ASP A 204 -7.99 -2.60 -23.13
C ASP A 204 -8.79 -3.02 -21.89
N LEU A 205 -9.10 -2.04 -21.03
CA LEU A 205 -9.88 -2.24 -19.80
C LEU A 205 -11.08 -1.30 -19.79
N TYR A 206 -12.19 -1.71 -19.16
CA TYR A 206 -13.37 -0.85 -19.02
C TYR A 206 -13.82 -0.80 -17.57
N LEU A 207 -13.94 0.41 -17.02
CA LEU A 207 -14.30 0.68 -15.64
C LEU A 207 -15.71 1.27 -15.57
N ASP A 208 -16.48 0.79 -14.61
CA ASP A 208 -17.86 1.22 -14.39
C ASP A 208 -18.26 1.18 -12.90
N ASP A 209 -19.32 1.91 -12.55
CA ASP A 209 -20.03 1.87 -11.26
C ASP A 209 -19.14 1.96 -9.99
N ILE A 210 -18.30 3.01 -9.87
CA ILE A 210 -17.55 3.24 -8.62
C ILE A 210 -18.51 3.68 -7.52
N SER A 211 -18.64 2.86 -6.49
CA SER A 211 -19.52 3.08 -5.34
C SER A 211 -18.76 3.04 -4.02
N LEU A 212 -19.23 3.84 -3.07
CA LEU A 212 -18.73 3.88 -1.70
C LEU A 212 -19.80 3.27 -0.80
N HIS A 213 -19.44 2.26 -0.02
CA HIS A 213 -20.30 1.72 1.03
C HIS A 213 -19.92 2.38 2.35
N THR A 214 -20.90 3.04 2.96
CA THR A 214 -20.68 3.88 4.13
C THR A 214 -20.98 3.14 5.42
N THR A 215 -20.25 3.52 6.47
CA THR A 215 -20.56 3.05 7.82
C THR A 215 -21.66 3.90 8.44
N ALA A 216 -22.48 3.28 9.29
CA ALA A 216 -23.51 3.99 10.06
C ALA A 216 -22.90 5.10 10.95
N GLU A 217 -21.75 4.81 11.55
CA GLU A 217 -21.00 5.70 12.42
C GLU A 217 -19.52 5.76 11.99
N PRO A 218 -18.83 6.90 12.17
CA PRO A 218 -17.40 7.01 11.92
C PRO A 218 -16.57 5.99 12.71
N VAL A 219 -15.81 5.16 12.00
CA VAL A 219 -14.87 4.20 12.60
C VAL A 219 -13.78 4.96 13.34
N GLN A 220 -13.55 4.59 14.61
CA GLN A 220 -12.41 5.06 15.38
C GLN A 220 -11.30 4.01 15.26
N PRO A 221 -10.26 4.23 14.44
CA PRO A 221 -9.18 3.27 14.31
C PRO A 221 -8.46 3.08 15.64
N GLU A 222 -8.20 1.82 15.97
CA GLU A 222 -7.42 1.45 17.14
C GLU A 222 -5.92 1.56 16.81
N ASN A 223 -5.12 1.99 17.79
CA ASN A 223 -3.68 1.87 17.66
C ASN A 223 -3.30 0.39 17.85
N ILE A 224 -2.91 -0.25 16.74
CA ILE A 224 -2.54 -1.67 16.71
C ILE A 224 -1.02 -1.89 16.86
N ILE A 225 -0.23 -0.84 17.08
CA ILE A 225 1.21 -0.96 17.31
C ILE A 225 1.43 -1.47 18.74
N GLU A 226 1.95 -2.68 18.85
CA GLU A 226 2.28 -3.33 20.11
C GLU A 226 3.76 -3.73 20.10
N LEU A 227 4.57 -3.11 20.95
CA LEU A 227 6.02 -3.36 21.01
C LEU A 227 6.39 -4.01 22.35
N ASP A 228 7.22 -5.03 22.30
CA ASP A 228 7.93 -5.54 23.46
C ASP A 228 9.04 -4.55 23.89
N GLU A 229 9.61 -4.75 25.07
CA GLU A 229 10.62 -3.84 25.61
C GLU A 229 11.81 -3.66 24.66
N GLY A 230 12.01 -2.42 24.19
CA GLY A 230 13.06 -2.06 23.25
C GLY A 230 12.81 -2.50 21.81
N GLU A 231 11.77 -3.27 21.51
CA GLU A 231 11.47 -3.72 20.15
C GLU A 231 11.15 -2.54 19.24
N ILE A 232 11.67 -2.59 18.02
CA ILE A 232 11.20 -1.78 16.90
C ILE A 232 10.45 -2.67 15.91
N CYS A 233 11.05 -3.77 15.47
CA CYS A 233 10.44 -4.72 14.54
C CYS A 233 11.18 -6.06 14.52
N ASP A 234 10.47 -7.16 14.79
CA ASP A 234 10.96 -8.53 14.65
C ASP A 234 10.20 -9.35 13.60
N PHE A 235 9.26 -8.72 12.90
CA PHE A 235 8.44 -9.31 11.83
C PHE A 235 7.45 -10.39 12.27
N GLU A 236 7.27 -10.61 13.57
CA GLU A 236 6.35 -11.61 14.09
C GLU A 236 4.89 -11.13 14.05
N LYS A 237 4.69 -9.84 14.35
CA LYS A 237 3.35 -9.24 14.46
C LYS A 237 2.78 -8.90 13.09
N SER A 238 1.52 -9.25 12.86
CA SER A 238 0.89 -9.18 11.54
C SER A 238 0.87 -7.77 10.93
N TYR A 239 0.78 -6.73 11.77
CA TYR A 239 0.75 -5.33 11.31
C TYR A 239 2.12 -4.85 10.82
N GLN A 240 3.23 -5.44 11.27
CA GLN A 240 4.58 -4.97 10.96
C GLN A 240 4.91 -5.03 9.47
N LYS A 241 4.24 -5.91 8.70
CA LYS A 241 4.36 -5.93 7.22
C LYS A 241 3.95 -4.61 6.57
N TYR A 242 3.06 -3.84 7.21
CA TYR A 242 2.63 -2.52 6.74
C TYR A 242 3.56 -1.40 7.23
N MET A 243 4.48 -1.68 8.14
CA MET A 243 5.45 -0.72 8.71
C MET A 243 6.78 -0.68 7.94
N ILE A 244 6.89 -1.47 6.88
CA ILE A 244 8.04 -1.49 5.97
C ILE A 244 7.67 -0.76 4.69
N GLY A 245 8.40 0.31 4.39
CA GLY A 245 8.29 1.01 3.13
C GLY A 245 9.46 0.73 2.20
N LEU A 246 9.25 0.99 0.90
CA LEU A 246 10.25 0.84 -0.13
C LEU A 246 10.69 2.22 -0.64
N GLN A 247 12.00 2.41 -0.74
CA GLN A 247 12.60 3.49 -1.48
C GLN A 247 13.05 2.93 -2.82
N VAL A 248 12.39 3.33 -3.90
CA VAL A 248 12.65 2.78 -5.24
C VAL A 248 12.75 3.92 -6.23
N HIS A 249 13.87 3.98 -6.93
CA HIS A 249 14.10 4.98 -7.98
C HIS A 249 13.58 4.48 -9.35
N ASP A 250 13.80 3.20 -9.67
CA ASP A 250 13.25 2.56 -10.87
C ASP A 250 12.28 1.44 -10.51
N LYS A 251 10.99 1.65 -10.81
CA LYS A 251 9.91 0.68 -10.52
C LYS A 251 10.10 -0.67 -11.25
N ILE A 252 10.83 -0.75 -12.37
CA ILE A 252 11.17 -2.05 -12.98
C ILE A 252 12.09 -2.85 -12.05
N ARG A 253 12.96 -2.15 -11.32
CA ARG A 253 13.97 -2.73 -10.43
C ARG A 253 13.51 -2.72 -8.98
N ASN A 254 12.20 -2.75 -8.76
CA ASN A 254 11.62 -2.84 -7.44
C ASN A 254 12.08 -4.14 -6.76
N PRO A 255 12.68 -4.09 -5.56
CA PRO A 255 13.02 -5.32 -4.84
C PRO A 255 11.75 -6.12 -4.51
N ASP A 256 11.84 -7.44 -4.60
CA ASP A 256 10.80 -8.31 -4.06
C ASP A 256 10.98 -8.37 -2.54
N VAL A 257 10.01 -7.82 -1.80
CA VAL A 257 10.05 -7.76 -0.33
C VAL A 257 8.90 -8.56 0.26
N ALA A 258 9.23 -9.44 1.19
CA ALA A 258 8.26 -10.28 1.88
C ALA A 258 8.73 -10.62 3.30
N ILE A 259 7.79 -10.71 4.23
CA ILE A 259 8.02 -11.40 5.50
C ILE A 259 7.82 -12.90 5.25
N VAL A 260 8.81 -13.70 5.64
CA VAL A 260 8.85 -15.15 5.38
C VAL A 260 9.26 -15.91 6.63
N GLU A 261 8.91 -17.20 6.70
CA GLU A 261 9.47 -18.10 7.71
C GLU A 261 10.95 -18.36 7.41
N ALA A 262 11.83 -18.16 8.38
CA ALA A 262 13.26 -18.37 8.23
C ALA A 262 13.60 -19.82 7.86
N ALA A 263 12.86 -20.78 8.42
CA ALA A 263 13.04 -22.19 8.18
C ALA A 263 12.83 -22.60 6.71
N ASP A 264 11.96 -21.91 5.97
CA ASP A 264 11.71 -22.16 4.54
C ASP A 264 12.95 -21.87 3.67
N TYR A 265 13.88 -21.08 4.19
CA TYR A 265 15.15 -20.74 3.56
C TYR A 265 16.34 -21.43 4.24
N GLY A 266 16.09 -22.38 5.14
CA GLY A 266 17.15 -23.08 5.89
C GLY A 266 17.90 -22.18 6.88
N LEU A 267 17.24 -21.12 7.36
CA LEU A 267 17.79 -20.13 8.28
C LEU A 267 17.20 -20.30 9.68
N GLU A 268 17.98 -19.86 10.67
CA GLU A 268 17.51 -19.61 12.03
C GLU A 268 17.40 -18.09 12.19
N ALA A 269 16.22 -17.62 12.61
CA ALA A 269 15.93 -16.20 12.79
C ALA A 269 16.61 -15.67 14.06
N PRO A 270 17.26 -14.49 14.02
CA PRO A 270 17.74 -13.78 15.20
C PRO A 270 16.68 -13.52 16.27
N SER A 271 15.41 -13.37 15.90
CA SER A 271 14.24 -13.34 16.79
C SER A 271 13.10 -14.17 16.17
N GLY A 272 12.26 -14.77 17.01
CA GLY A 272 11.07 -15.49 16.55
C GLY A 272 11.37 -16.58 15.52
N ASN A 273 10.56 -16.62 14.45
CA ASN A 273 10.70 -17.53 13.32
C ASN A 273 10.65 -16.82 11.96
N LYS A 274 10.20 -15.57 11.90
CA LYS A 274 10.01 -14.79 10.67
C LYS A 274 11.14 -13.80 10.47
N ILE A 275 11.40 -13.49 9.22
CA ILE A 275 12.42 -12.54 8.79
C ILE A 275 11.91 -11.74 7.59
N LEU A 276 12.44 -10.54 7.41
CA LEU A 276 12.21 -9.77 6.20
C LEU A 276 13.19 -10.21 5.11
N ARG A 277 12.66 -10.81 4.05
CA ARG A 277 13.41 -11.12 2.83
C ARG A 277 13.31 -9.97 1.84
N VAL A 278 14.45 -9.56 1.28
CA VAL A 278 14.56 -8.54 0.24
C VAL A 278 15.39 -9.11 -0.92
N ALA A 279 14.78 -9.36 -2.07
CA ALA A 279 15.49 -9.74 -3.30
C ALA A 279 15.62 -8.53 -4.23
N THR A 280 16.84 -8.00 -4.31
CA THR A 280 17.18 -6.82 -5.11
C THR A 280 17.44 -7.21 -6.56
N LYS A 281 17.08 -6.33 -7.50
CA LYS A 281 17.25 -6.57 -8.95
C LYS A 281 18.53 -5.92 -9.49
N PRO A 282 19.29 -6.60 -10.36
CA PRO A 282 20.45 -6.00 -11.01
C PRO A 282 20.04 -4.88 -11.98
N SER A 283 20.97 -3.97 -12.22
CA SER A 283 20.90 -2.97 -13.28
C SER A 283 21.72 -3.39 -14.50
N SER A 284 21.32 -2.95 -15.68
CA SER A 284 22.10 -3.11 -16.90
C SER A 284 23.32 -2.18 -16.95
N VAL A 285 23.28 -1.05 -16.23
CA VAL A 285 24.34 -0.05 -16.13
C VAL A 285 24.37 0.51 -14.70
N ILE A 286 25.56 0.77 -14.17
CA ILE A 286 25.74 1.51 -12.92
C ILE A 286 25.91 3.00 -13.27
N ASP A 287 24.94 3.84 -12.90
CA ASP A 287 25.01 5.29 -13.04
C ASP A 287 25.49 5.99 -11.75
N GLY A 288 25.41 5.29 -10.61
CA GLY A 288 25.92 5.76 -9.31
C GLY A 288 25.08 6.86 -8.65
N THR A 289 23.90 7.14 -9.18
CA THR A 289 22.94 8.13 -8.66
C THR A 289 21.67 7.48 -8.10
N ILE A 290 21.47 6.20 -8.35
CA ILE A 290 20.31 5.44 -7.91
C ILE A 290 20.61 4.68 -6.62
N TYR A 291 19.77 4.92 -5.60
CA TYR A 291 19.79 4.23 -4.33
C TYR A 291 18.40 3.70 -4.00
N ASN A 292 18.26 2.38 -4.05
CA ASN A 292 17.07 1.68 -3.59
C ASN A 292 17.23 1.34 -2.11
N GLY A 293 16.13 1.05 -1.43
CA GLY A 293 16.18 0.76 -0.01
C GLY A 293 14.87 0.26 0.57
N ILE A 294 14.96 -0.22 1.80
CA ILE A 294 13.81 -0.36 2.69
C ILE A 294 13.86 0.72 3.77
N TYR A 295 12.73 1.04 4.36
CA TYR A 295 12.69 1.87 5.56
C TYR A 295 11.63 1.43 6.55
N LEU A 296 11.93 1.60 7.83
CA LEU A 296 10.97 1.52 8.91
C LEU A 296 10.21 2.85 8.98
N LYS A 297 8.90 2.78 9.09
CA LYS A 297 8.04 3.97 9.13
C LYS A 297 8.19 4.73 10.46
N GLN A 298 7.93 6.03 10.39
CA GLN A 298 8.13 6.96 11.50
C GLN A 298 7.26 6.61 12.71
N SER A 299 5.98 6.30 12.47
CA SER A 299 5.02 5.87 13.50
C SER A 299 5.53 4.68 14.33
N LEU A 300 6.29 3.77 13.72
CA LEU A 300 6.92 2.67 14.44
C LEU A 300 7.99 3.17 15.42
N LEU A 301 8.84 4.11 15.00
CA LEU A 301 9.91 4.65 15.85
C LEU A 301 9.39 5.57 16.94
N GLU A 302 8.32 6.33 16.67
CA GLU A 302 7.63 7.14 17.67
C GLU A 302 7.05 6.26 18.78
N ALA A 303 6.49 5.09 18.42
CA ALA A 303 5.92 4.14 19.38
C ALA A 303 6.97 3.48 20.30
N VAL A 304 8.25 3.43 19.90
CA VAL A 304 9.35 2.84 20.70
C VAL A 304 9.64 3.67 21.95
N GLY A 305 9.31 4.97 21.95
CA GLY A 305 9.59 5.85 23.09
C GLY A 305 11.08 6.18 23.27
N LEU A 306 11.77 6.53 22.17
CA LEU A 306 13.22 6.80 22.16
C LEU A 306 13.67 7.93 23.10
N THR A 307 12.77 8.83 23.49
CA THR A 307 13.05 9.89 24.48
C THR A 307 13.42 9.36 25.86
N GLU A 308 13.01 8.12 26.19
CA GLU A 308 13.31 7.46 27.46
C GLU A 308 14.55 6.55 27.37
N ALA A 309 15.20 6.47 26.20
CA ALA A 309 16.36 5.62 25.99
C ALA A 309 17.56 6.07 26.84
N SER A 310 18.34 5.09 27.32
CA SER A 310 19.56 5.36 28.07
C SER A 310 20.61 6.09 27.20
N PRO A 311 21.54 6.86 27.79
CA PRO A 311 22.65 7.46 27.02
C PRO A 311 23.59 6.43 26.37
N SER A 312 23.57 5.17 26.84
CA SER A 312 24.32 4.06 26.24
C SER A 312 23.52 3.28 25.20
N ALA A 313 22.25 3.62 25.02
CA ALA A 313 21.34 2.87 24.18
C ALA A 313 21.83 2.80 22.73
N ARG A 314 21.48 1.71 22.06
CA ARG A 314 21.97 1.38 20.73
C ARG A 314 20.83 0.94 19.85
N LEU A 315 20.78 1.46 18.63
CA LEU A 315 20.01 0.86 17.56
C LEU A 315 20.70 -0.42 17.11
N VAL A 316 20.00 -1.54 17.18
CA VAL A 316 20.52 -2.86 16.85
C VAL A 316 19.59 -3.57 15.88
N PHE A 317 20.15 -4.25 14.89
CA PHE A 317 19.43 -5.16 14.01
C PHE A 317 20.38 -6.19 13.39
N TRP A 318 19.82 -7.24 12.78
CA TRP A 318 20.56 -8.31 12.14
C TRP A 318 20.33 -8.27 10.65
N ILE A 319 21.41 -8.52 9.91
CA ILE A 319 21.36 -8.60 8.46
C ILE A 319 22.18 -9.79 7.96
N ARG A 320 21.68 -10.48 6.95
CA ARG A 320 22.37 -11.58 6.29
C ARG A 320 22.27 -11.41 4.78
N SER A 321 23.37 -11.68 4.08
CA SER A 321 23.41 -11.71 2.61
C SER A 321 23.65 -13.13 2.13
N GLU A 322 22.91 -13.56 1.11
CA GLU A 322 23.20 -14.79 0.37
C GLU A 322 24.01 -14.52 -0.90
N ALA A 323 24.16 -13.25 -1.30
CA ALA A 323 24.96 -12.89 -2.47
C ALA A 323 26.45 -13.15 -2.21
N GLU A 324 27.13 -13.84 -3.13
CA GLU A 324 28.59 -14.06 -3.07
C GLU A 324 29.39 -12.75 -3.12
N VAL A 325 28.87 -11.76 -3.85
CA VAL A 325 29.43 -10.42 -3.95
C VAL A 325 28.71 -9.50 -2.98
N GLY A 326 29.46 -8.95 -2.03
CA GLY A 326 28.95 -8.00 -1.05
C GLY A 326 28.25 -6.80 -1.70
N LEU A 327 27.21 -6.32 -1.05
CA LEU A 327 26.51 -5.09 -1.39
C LEU A 327 26.81 -4.05 -0.31
N ASP A 328 27.36 -2.89 -0.72
CA ASP A 328 27.49 -1.74 0.17
C ASP A 328 26.09 -1.22 0.49
N MET A 329 25.76 -1.18 1.77
CA MET A 329 24.53 -0.63 2.27
C MET A 329 24.81 0.49 3.25
N THR A 330 24.00 1.53 3.21
CA THR A 330 24.06 2.65 4.14
C THR A 330 22.83 2.63 5.04
N VAL A 331 23.07 2.71 6.35
CA VAL A 331 22.03 2.98 7.34
C VAL A 331 21.85 4.49 7.41
N VAL A 332 20.62 4.96 7.21
CA VAL A 332 20.27 6.38 7.18
C VAL A 332 19.22 6.66 8.23
N ALA A 333 19.47 7.66 9.08
CA ALA A 333 18.46 8.21 9.97
C ALA A 333 17.85 9.46 9.33
N VAL A 334 16.54 9.65 9.52
CA VAL A 334 15.81 10.83 9.05
C VAL A 334 15.21 11.54 10.26
N HIS A 335 15.37 12.85 10.35
CA HIS A 335 14.74 13.64 11.40
C HIS A 335 13.38 14.16 10.93
N ALA A 336 12.31 13.91 11.71
CA ALA A 336 10.94 14.22 11.31
C ALA A 336 10.70 15.71 11.05
N LEU A 337 11.04 16.59 12.02
CA LEU A 337 10.78 18.03 11.90
C LEU A 337 11.65 18.74 10.86
N GLN A 338 12.94 18.40 10.81
CA GLN A 338 13.90 19.07 9.94
C GLN A 338 13.88 18.53 8.50
N SER A 339 13.28 17.36 8.27
CA SER A 339 13.31 16.65 6.98
C SER A 339 14.75 16.46 6.43
N SER A 340 15.72 16.37 7.33
CA SER A 340 17.14 16.16 7.02
C SER A 340 17.55 14.71 7.26
N VAL A 341 18.61 14.28 6.58
CA VAL A 341 19.07 12.89 6.58
C VAL A 341 20.52 12.80 7.05
N PHE A 342 20.83 11.74 7.79
CA PHE A 342 22.18 11.43 8.25
C PHE A 342 22.58 10.00 7.85
N ASN A 343 23.68 9.87 7.12
CA ASN A 343 24.28 8.58 6.79
C ASN A 343 25.07 8.07 8.00
N VAL A 344 24.45 7.18 8.77
CA VAL A 344 24.93 6.76 10.08
C VAL A 344 26.05 5.74 9.98
N ALA A 345 25.93 4.77 9.08
CA ALA A 345 26.90 3.70 8.94
C ALA A 345 26.88 3.08 7.55
N HIS A 346 28.03 2.57 7.10
CA HIS A 346 28.11 1.64 5.99
C HIS A 346 28.20 0.21 6.53
N ILE A 347 27.41 -0.71 5.97
CA ILE A 347 27.35 -2.11 6.36
C ILE A 347 27.67 -2.98 5.14
N TYR A 348 28.48 -4.01 5.38
CA TYR A 348 28.95 -4.95 4.37
C TYR A 348 28.72 -6.39 4.87
N PRO A 349 27.49 -6.93 4.79
CA PRO A 349 27.24 -8.30 5.22
C PRO A 349 28.04 -9.27 4.37
N SER A 350 28.75 -10.18 5.05
CA SER A 350 29.45 -11.28 4.39
C SER A 350 28.45 -12.38 4.00
N PRO A 351 28.71 -13.14 2.93
CA PRO A 351 27.84 -14.25 2.53
C PRO A 351 27.69 -15.29 3.66
N GLY A 352 26.48 -15.78 3.88
CA GLY A 352 26.21 -17.00 4.66
C GLY A 352 26.17 -16.86 6.19
N GLY A 353 26.26 -15.65 6.75
CA GLY A 353 26.17 -15.42 8.20
C GLY A 353 25.38 -14.17 8.57
N TRP A 354 24.77 -14.19 9.75
CA TRP A 354 24.14 -13.00 10.34
C TRP A 354 25.19 -12.02 10.86
N LEU A 355 25.08 -10.77 10.42
CA LEU A 355 25.82 -9.63 10.94
C LEU A 355 24.91 -8.86 11.90
N LYS A 356 25.30 -8.77 13.18
CA LYS A 356 24.69 -7.85 14.15
C LYS A 356 25.22 -6.44 13.87
N VAL A 357 24.35 -5.54 13.41
CA VAL A 357 24.62 -4.11 13.31
C VAL A 357 24.24 -3.47 14.65
N SER A 358 25.10 -2.62 15.19
CA SER A 358 24.89 -1.99 16.49
C SER A 358 25.47 -0.60 16.53
N ILE A 359 24.60 0.40 16.56
CA ILE A 359 24.92 1.82 16.39
C ILE A 359 24.53 2.56 17.69
N PRO A 360 25.42 3.35 18.31
CA PRO A 360 25.03 4.15 19.47
C PRO A 360 23.96 5.18 19.08
N LEU A 361 22.86 5.26 19.83
CA LEU A 361 21.84 6.29 19.60
C LEU A 361 22.41 7.70 19.79
N SER A 362 23.31 7.87 20.77
CA SER A 362 24.04 9.13 20.98
C SER A 362 24.82 9.60 19.75
N TYR A 363 25.36 8.68 18.95
CA TYR A 363 26.03 9.05 17.70
C TYR A 363 25.06 9.59 16.63
N ILE A 364 23.81 9.11 16.65
CA ILE A 364 22.75 9.60 15.77
C ILE A 364 22.29 10.99 16.26
N ASP A 365 22.08 11.13 17.57
CA ASP A 365 21.64 12.39 18.19
C ASP A 365 22.67 13.51 18.03
N ASP A 366 23.97 13.23 18.19
CA ASP A 366 25.08 14.19 18.01
C ASP A 366 25.05 14.90 16.63
N HIS A 367 24.40 14.30 15.62
CA HIS A 367 24.25 14.93 14.30
C HIS A 367 23.30 16.14 14.32
N TRP A 368 22.22 16.06 15.08
CA TRP A 368 21.18 17.10 15.10
C TRP A 368 21.20 17.97 16.36
N GLY A 369 21.70 17.44 17.48
CA GLY A 369 21.77 18.15 18.76
C GLY A 369 21.10 17.37 19.91
N GLU A 370 20.99 18.03 21.06
CA GLU A 370 20.38 17.47 22.26
C GLU A 370 18.93 17.97 22.44
N GLY A 371 18.16 17.27 23.27
CA GLY A 371 16.80 17.69 23.65
C GLY A 371 15.83 17.61 22.46
N GLU A 372 15.00 18.64 22.27
CA GLU A 372 13.98 18.67 21.21
C GLU A 372 14.55 18.68 19.78
N GLU A 373 15.84 18.92 19.60
CA GLU A 373 16.49 18.86 18.29
C GLU A 373 17.07 17.47 17.98
N SER A 374 17.05 16.54 18.93
CA SER A 374 17.65 15.21 18.73
C SER A 374 16.77 14.29 17.89
N PHE A 375 17.41 13.27 17.29
CA PHE A 375 16.67 12.21 16.60
C PHE A 375 15.78 11.43 17.58
N SER A 376 16.27 11.14 18.77
CA SER A 376 15.50 10.42 19.80
C SER A 376 14.23 11.19 20.23
N ALA A 377 14.23 12.52 20.17
CA ALA A 377 13.04 13.34 20.44
C ALA A 377 12.08 13.45 19.25
N ASN A 378 12.60 13.42 18.02
CA ASN A 378 11.81 13.57 16.80
C ASN A 378 12.22 12.55 15.73
N PRO A 379 12.04 11.25 16.01
CA PRO A 379 12.47 10.22 15.09
C PRO A 379 11.63 10.29 13.83
N GLY A 380 12.28 10.36 12.68
CA GLY A 380 11.64 10.09 11.40
C GLY A 380 11.77 8.61 11.06
N GLN A 381 12.34 8.32 9.89
CA GLN A 381 12.54 6.95 9.41
C GLN A 381 13.96 6.48 9.69
N ILE A 382 14.12 5.16 9.84
CA ILE A 382 15.41 4.48 9.63
C ILE A 382 15.34 3.81 8.27
N ARG A 383 16.30 4.11 7.40
CA ARG A 383 16.40 3.53 6.06
C ARG A 383 17.66 2.67 5.96
N ILE A 384 17.56 1.60 5.20
CA ILE A 384 18.71 0.82 4.74
C ILE A 384 18.70 0.90 3.23
N VAL A 385 19.68 1.62 2.68
CA VAL A 385 19.78 1.89 1.25
C VAL A 385 20.98 1.17 0.65
N TRP A 386 20.87 0.72 -0.58
CA TRP A 386 21.96 0.13 -1.35
C TRP A 386 22.05 0.80 -2.72
N GLY A 387 23.28 0.87 -3.23
CA GLY A 387 23.55 1.34 -4.58
C GLY A 387 23.19 0.31 -5.64
N GLU A 388 23.20 0.75 -6.90
CA GLU A 388 23.08 -0.14 -8.06
C GLU A 388 24.21 -1.17 -8.10
N PHE A 389 23.88 -2.33 -8.67
CA PHE A 389 24.86 -3.34 -9.04
C PHE A 389 24.50 -3.94 -10.39
N THR A 390 25.49 -4.44 -11.11
CA THR A 390 25.31 -5.24 -12.33
C THR A 390 25.49 -6.72 -12.01
N GLY A 391 24.96 -7.57 -12.88
CA GLY A 391 25.04 -9.02 -12.77
C GLY A 391 23.82 -9.70 -13.39
N ASP A 392 23.85 -11.03 -13.39
CA ASP A 392 22.77 -11.84 -13.98
C ASP A 392 21.78 -12.35 -12.91
N GLU A 393 22.05 -12.09 -11.62
CA GLU A 393 21.30 -12.64 -10.50
C GLU A 393 20.87 -11.56 -9.51
N ASP A 394 19.70 -11.79 -8.89
CA ASP A 394 19.21 -10.99 -7.78
C ASP A 394 20.10 -11.18 -6.54
N ARG A 395 20.30 -10.11 -5.77
CA ARG A 395 20.95 -10.24 -4.45
C ARG A 395 19.88 -10.34 -3.38
N VAL A 396 19.88 -11.47 -2.68
CA VAL A 396 18.94 -11.74 -1.59
C VAL A 396 19.56 -11.36 -0.25
N LEU A 397 18.84 -10.53 0.48
CA LEU A 397 19.15 -10.06 1.82
C LEU A 397 18.04 -10.50 2.77
N TYR A 398 18.42 -10.76 4.02
CA TYR A 398 17.49 -10.98 5.11
C TYR A 398 17.77 -9.99 6.22
N PHE A 399 16.72 -9.44 6.81
CA PHE A 399 16.78 -8.53 7.96
C PHE A 399 15.92 -9.08 9.09
N ASP A 400 16.37 -8.85 10.32
CA ASP A 400 15.64 -9.26 11.50
C ASP A 400 15.97 -8.42 12.75
N HIS A 401 15.05 -8.45 13.72
CA HIS A 401 15.24 -8.08 15.11
C HIS A 401 15.78 -6.65 15.31
N PHE A 402 15.09 -5.67 14.70
CA PHE A 402 15.32 -4.26 14.97
C PHE A 402 14.86 -3.92 16.39
N HIS A 403 15.77 -3.41 17.21
CA HIS A 403 15.49 -3.00 18.58
C HIS A 403 16.45 -1.93 19.10
N ILE A 404 16.09 -1.36 20.24
CA ILE A 404 16.91 -0.51 21.09
C ILE A 404 17.47 -1.36 22.24
N GLU A 405 18.78 -1.55 22.24
CA GLU A 405 19.51 -2.22 23.33
C GLU A 405 19.97 -1.14 24.33
N GLN A 406 19.51 -1.22 25.58
CA GLN A 406 19.72 -0.19 26.62
C GLN A 406 21.13 -0.16 27.21
#